data_AF-A0A3N1QRY6-F1
#
_entry.id   AF-A0A3N1QRY6-F1
#
_cell.length_a   1.000
_cell.length_b   1.000
_cell.length_c   1.000
_cell.angle_alpha   90.00
_cell.angle_beta   90.00
_cell.angle_gamma   90.00
#
_symmetry.space_group_name_H-M   'P 1'
#
loop_
_entity.id
_entity.type
_entity.pdbx_description
1 polymer ?
#
loop_
_entity_poly.entity_id
_entity_poly.type
_entity_poly.pdbx_seq_one_letter_code
_entity_poly.pdbx_strand_id
1 'polypeptide(L)'
;MALVTLGINHRTAPVELRERVAFTPERMAEAFAELRATSGATEAAILSTCNRTELYLAGDDDCAPMVLRWMAGFHGMDAAELEEALYVHRDGDAVRHMMRVAAGLDSMVLGEPQILGQLKDAYSLAREHGASGSFLSRLFEHTFSVAKRVRTQTAIGENPVSVAYAAVSMAHHIFADMSRNKALLIGAGKTIELVARHLADAGVKDFLVANRTLERAQALAESRGGKGIVLSEIPEHLADVDIIISSTASPLPILGKGAVERALKKRKHRPYFMVDIAVPRDIEPEVASLDDVYLYTVDDLRQVIEENIRSREGAAREAENLVASGVQDFLNQLRALDAVSTLKQFRQRAEVLRDAETEKALRALRNGTDPETVLRSMARGLTNKLLHEPSVQVRKATTEGRTEVTEWLRELHQLDALDADTTTTPEKL
;
A
#
# COMPACT_ATOMS: atom_id res chain seq x y z
N MET A 1 -9.47 -20.62 -0.54
CA MET A 1 -8.25 -19.93 -0.07
C MET A 1 -8.65 -18.49 0.12
N ALA A 2 -8.87 -18.08 1.36
CA ALA A 2 -9.30 -16.74 1.71
C ALA A 2 -8.10 -15.79 1.73
N LEU A 3 -8.34 -14.54 1.35
CA LEU A 3 -7.41 -13.46 1.61
C LEU A 3 -7.82 -12.77 2.91
N VAL A 4 -6.89 -12.60 3.84
CA VAL A 4 -7.16 -11.93 5.11
C VAL A 4 -6.09 -10.89 5.40
N THR A 5 -6.53 -9.71 5.83
CA THR A 5 -5.64 -8.72 6.45
C THR A 5 -6.02 -8.57 7.91
N LEU A 6 -5.06 -8.78 8.80
CA LEU A 6 -5.18 -8.45 10.22
C LEU A 6 -4.23 -7.31 10.52
N GLY A 7 -4.68 -6.30 11.26
CA GLY A 7 -3.78 -5.22 11.58
C GLY A 7 -4.25 -4.30 12.67
N ILE A 8 -3.34 -3.41 13.03
CA ILE A 8 -3.52 -2.34 14.00
C ILE A 8 -2.89 -1.10 13.40
N ASN A 9 -3.54 0.05 13.54
CA ASN A 9 -3.02 1.31 13.00
C ASN A 9 -3.26 2.48 13.97
N HIS A 10 -2.76 3.64 13.60
CA HIS A 10 -2.88 4.89 14.36
C HIS A 10 -4.33 5.34 14.67
N ARG A 11 -5.36 4.78 13.99
CA ARG A 11 -6.77 5.06 14.26
C ARG A 11 -7.35 4.11 15.32
N THR A 12 -6.88 2.86 15.35
CA THR A 12 -7.42 1.82 16.23
C THR A 12 -6.62 1.64 17.51
N ALA A 13 -5.36 2.08 17.56
CA ALA A 13 -4.49 1.92 18.72
C ALA A 13 -3.62 3.14 19.04
N PRO A 14 -3.38 3.39 20.34
CA PRO A 14 -2.42 4.38 20.79
C PRO A 14 -0.97 3.97 20.46
N VAL A 15 -0.02 4.89 20.58
CA VAL A 15 1.41 4.66 20.24
C VAL A 15 1.98 3.50 21.04
N GLU A 16 1.69 3.44 22.34
CA GLU A 16 2.26 2.49 23.29
C GLU A 16 1.90 1.04 22.93
N LEU A 17 0.67 0.83 22.45
CA LEU A 17 0.23 -0.48 21.96
C LEU A 17 0.92 -0.83 20.64
N ARG A 18 1.03 0.14 19.72
CA ARG A 18 1.67 -0.07 18.41
C ARG A 18 3.16 -0.37 18.51
N GLU A 19 3.87 0.22 19.45
CA GLU A 19 5.29 -0.07 19.71
C GLU A 19 5.50 -1.51 20.19
N ARG A 20 4.59 -2.02 21.04
CA ARG A 20 4.67 -3.40 21.55
C ARG A 20 4.45 -4.45 20.47
N VAL A 21 3.61 -4.14 19.48
CA VAL A 21 3.29 -5.04 18.35
C VAL A 21 4.11 -4.77 17.10
N ALA A 22 5.15 -3.94 17.18
CA ALA A 22 6.02 -3.67 16.04
C ALA A 22 6.97 -4.86 15.80
N PHE A 23 7.09 -5.27 14.54
CA PHE A 23 8.10 -6.25 14.14
C PHE A 23 9.42 -5.54 13.82
N THR A 24 10.51 -5.98 14.46
CA THR A 24 11.87 -5.53 14.15
C THR A 24 12.52 -6.45 13.11
N PRO A 25 13.47 -5.96 12.30
CA PRO A 25 14.11 -6.77 11.25
C PRO A 25 14.72 -8.08 11.77
N GLU A 26 15.26 -8.08 12.99
CA GLU A 26 15.93 -9.24 13.60
C GLU A 26 14.95 -10.37 13.94
N ARG A 27 13.67 -10.03 14.18
CA ARG A 27 12.62 -10.97 14.56
C ARG A 27 11.77 -11.44 13.37
N MET A 28 11.99 -10.90 12.17
CA MET A 28 11.17 -11.21 10.99
C MET A 28 11.33 -12.66 10.54
N ALA A 29 12.53 -13.22 10.61
CA ALA A 29 12.78 -14.62 10.21
C ALA A 29 12.02 -15.61 11.10
N GLU A 30 12.06 -15.39 12.42
CA GLU A 30 11.31 -16.14 13.42
C GLU A 30 9.80 -15.97 13.19
N ALA A 31 9.34 -14.74 12.99
CA ALA A 31 7.92 -14.43 12.76
C ALA A 31 7.34 -15.20 11.56
N PHE A 32 8.02 -15.19 10.40
CA PHE A 32 7.57 -15.93 9.23
C PHE A 32 7.61 -17.46 9.42
N ALA A 33 8.56 -17.98 10.20
CA ALA A 33 8.65 -19.40 10.50
C ALA A 33 7.46 -19.86 11.37
N GLU A 34 7.20 -19.16 12.47
CA GLU A 34 6.12 -19.50 13.39
C GLU A 34 4.74 -19.27 12.78
N LEU A 35 4.55 -18.16 12.05
CA LEU A 35 3.28 -17.84 11.41
C LEU A 35 2.87 -18.96 10.45
N ARG A 36 3.77 -19.47 9.60
CA ARG A 36 3.49 -20.61 8.71
C ARG A 36 3.16 -21.89 9.45
N ALA A 37 3.80 -22.12 10.60
CA ALA A 37 3.59 -23.35 11.38
C ALA A 37 2.28 -23.36 12.16
N THR A 38 1.76 -22.20 12.56
CA THR A 38 0.71 -22.11 13.59
C THR A 38 -0.60 -21.46 13.15
N SER A 39 -0.64 -20.80 11.99
CA SER A 39 -1.78 -19.92 11.64
C SER A 39 -2.74 -20.44 10.57
N GLY A 40 -2.41 -21.53 9.87
CA GLY A 40 -3.16 -21.98 8.69
C GLY A 40 -2.98 -21.07 7.46
N ALA A 41 -2.10 -20.06 7.53
CA ALA A 41 -1.73 -19.23 6.39
C ALA A 41 -0.70 -19.96 5.52
N THR A 42 -1.03 -20.15 4.24
CA THR A 42 -0.12 -20.71 3.23
C THR A 42 0.86 -19.67 2.70
N GLU A 43 0.44 -18.41 2.66
CA GLU A 43 1.27 -17.27 2.26
C GLU A 43 1.06 -16.12 3.26
N ALA A 44 2.12 -15.36 3.54
CA ALA A 44 2.09 -14.23 4.46
C ALA A 44 3.07 -13.11 4.07
N ALA A 45 2.68 -11.88 4.35
CA ALA A 45 3.55 -10.70 4.35
C ALA A 45 3.26 -9.81 5.55
N ILE A 46 4.29 -9.21 6.13
CA ILE A 46 4.21 -8.38 7.34
C ILE A 46 4.65 -6.96 7.00
N LEU A 47 3.74 -5.99 7.17
CA LEU A 47 4.04 -4.57 7.07
C LEU A 47 4.10 -3.97 8.49
N SER A 48 5.30 -3.60 8.91
CA SER A 48 5.54 -2.97 10.22
C SER A 48 6.12 -1.58 10.00
N THR A 49 5.42 -0.56 10.49
CA THR A 49 5.78 0.86 10.34
C THR A 49 5.52 1.60 11.65
N CYS A 50 5.90 2.88 11.74
CA CYS A 50 5.57 3.71 12.90
C CYS A 50 4.06 3.97 13.07
N ASN A 51 3.22 3.72 12.06
CA ASN A 51 1.78 4.06 12.08
C ASN A 51 0.86 2.84 11.95
N ARG A 52 1.40 1.66 11.64
CA ARG A 52 0.64 0.42 11.48
C ARG A 52 1.53 -0.82 11.59
N THR A 53 0.94 -1.88 12.11
CA THR A 53 1.41 -3.27 11.95
C THR A 53 0.28 -4.05 11.28
N GLU A 54 0.55 -4.63 10.12
CA GLU A 54 -0.43 -5.39 9.33
C GLU A 54 0.17 -6.70 8.82
N LEU A 55 -0.64 -7.74 8.84
CA LEU A 55 -0.36 -9.05 8.27
C LEU A 55 -1.31 -9.30 7.11
N TYR A 56 -0.75 -9.51 5.93
CA TYR A 56 -1.45 -9.89 4.71
C TYR A 56 -1.28 -11.38 4.49
N LEU A 57 -2.38 -12.13 4.46
CA LEU A 57 -2.37 -13.59 4.52
C LEU A 57 -3.21 -14.17 3.40
N ALA A 58 -2.77 -15.30 2.86
CA ALA A 58 -3.59 -16.18 2.05
C ALA A 58 -3.57 -17.59 2.64
N GLY A 59 -4.75 -18.15 2.92
CA GLY A 59 -4.84 -19.46 3.58
C GLY A 59 -6.27 -19.92 3.78
N ASP A 60 -6.50 -20.64 4.88
CA ASP A 60 -7.81 -21.15 5.27
C ASP A 60 -8.74 -20.03 5.77
N ASP A 61 -10.06 -20.21 5.65
CA ASP A 61 -11.06 -19.20 6.01
C ASP A 61 -11.05 -18.83 7.51
N ASP A 62 -10.53 -19.73 8.35
CA ASP A 62 -10.43 -19.58 9.81
C ASP A 62 -9.01 -19.18 10.27
N CYS A 63 -8.14 -18.70 9.39
CA CYS A 63 -6.79 -18.31 9.79
C CYS A 63 -6.77 -17.10 10.76
N ALA A 64 -7.75 -16.18 10.67
CA ALA A 64 -7.70 -14.92 11.44
C ALA A 64 -7.60 -15.10 12.98
N PRO A 65 -8.47 -15.91 13.64
CA PRO A 65 -8.34 -16.12 15.09
C PRO A 65 -7.05 -16.83 15.50
N MET A 66 -6.49 -17.68 14.63
CA MET A 66 -5.21 -18.35 14.90
C MET A 66 -4.05 -17.35 14.83
N VAL A 67 -4.06 -16.47 13.82
CA VAL A 67 -3.07 -15.40 13.66
C VAL A 67 -3.11 -14.42 14.83
N LEU A 68 -4.31 -14.04 15.29
CA LEU A 68 -4.47 -13.16 16.45
C LEU A 68 -3.80 -13.77 17.68
N ARG A 69 -4.09 -15.04 17.99
CA ARG A 69 -3.48 -15.75 19.12
C ARG A 69 -1.97 -15.89 18.97
N TRP A 70 -1.50 -16.19 17.77
CA TRP A 70 -0.07 -16.25 17.47
C TRP A 70 0.59 -14.89 17.68
N MET A 71 0.01 -13.80 17.16
CA MET A 71 0.55 -12.44 17.27
C MET A 71 0.63 -11.99 18.73
N ALA A 72 -0.42 -12.27 19.52
CA ALA A 72 -0.41 -12.03 20.94
C ALA A 72 0.72 -12.82 21.64
N GLY A 73 0.86 -14.12 21.36
CA GLY A 73 1.93 -14.95 21.90
C GLY A 73 3.33 -14.48 21.51
N PHE A 74 3.55 -14.14 20.24
CA PHE A 74 4.83 -13.68 19.70
C PHE A 74 5.31 -12.37 20.34
N HIS A 75 4.37 -11.48 20.68
CA HIS A 75 4.65 -10.22 21.36
C HIS A 75 4.54 -10.29 22.89
N GLY A 76 4.21 -11.46 23.46
CA GLY A 76 4.04 -11.63 24.91
C GLY A 76 2.88 -10.82 25.49
N MET A 77 1.79 -10.70 24.73
CA MET A 77 0.61 -9.90 25.05
C MET A 77 -0.62 -10.77 25.32
N ASP A 78 -1.61 -10.20 26.00
CA ASP A 78 -2.92 -10.82 26.09
C ASP A 78 -3.64 -10.70 24.74
N ALA A 79 -4.24 -11.80 24.29
CA ALA A 79 -5.03 -11.80 23.06
C ALA A 79 -6.25 -10.89 23.15
N ALA A 80 -6.86 -10.76 24.34
CA ALA A 80 -8.00 -9.88 24.57
C ALA A 80 -7.62 -8.40 24.40
N GLU A 81 -6.45 -7.99 24.91
CA GLU A 81 -5.92 -6.62 24.73
C GLU A 81 -5.71 -6.29 23.25
N LEU A 82 -5.22 -7.27 22.49
CA LEU A 82 -4.96 -7.12 21.06
C LEU A 82 -6.27 -7.07 20.25
N GLU A 83 -7.25 -7.90 20.61
CA GLU A 83 -8.54 -8.03 19.92
C GLU A 83 -9.34 -6.72 19.89
N GLU A 84 -9.30 -5.92 20.97
CA GLU A 84 -10.01 -4.64 21.05
C GLU A 84 -9.50 -3.58 20.05
N ALA A 85 -8.23 -3.65 19.68
CA ALA A 85 -7.58 -2.67 18.79
C ALA A 85 -7.36 -3.19 17.36
N LEU A 86 -7.62 -4.48 17.14
CA LEU A 86 -7.37 -5.15 15.87
C LEU A 86 -8.55 -5.01 14.91
N TYR A 87 -8.26 -4.75 13.65
CA TYR A 87 -9.24 -4.89 12.57
C TYR A 87 -8.90 -6.09 11.69
N VAL A 88 -9.95 -6.69 11.12
CA VAL A 88 -9.85 -7.81 10.19
C VAL A 88 -10.61 -7.48 8.92
N HIS A 89 -9.92 -7.57 7.78
CA HIS A 89 -10.52 -7.50 6.46
C HIS A 89 -10.41 -8.85 5.76
N ARG A 90 -11.45 -9.22 5.01
CA ARG A 90 -11.53 -10.50 4.28
C ARG A 90 -11.76 -10.26 2.79
N ASP A 91 -11.15 -11.09 1.98
CA ASP A 91 -11.29 -11.17 0.53
C ASP A 91 -11.24 -9.79 -0.15
N GLY A 92 -12.33 -9.35 -0.78
CA GLY A 92 -12.40 -8.07 -1.48
C GLY A 92 -12.07 -6.87 -0.59
N ASP A 93 -12.39 -6.93 0.70
CA ASP A 93 -12.06 -5.85 1.64
C ASP A 93 -10.57 -5.85 2.01
N ALA A 94 -9.94 -7.02 2.08
CA ALA A 94 -8.49 -7.11 2.28
C ALA A 94 -7.73 -6.55 1.06
N VAL A 95 -8.18 -6.88 -0.15
CA VAL A 95 -7.65 -6.30 -1.40
C VAL A 95 -7.82 -4.78 -1.39
N ARG A 96 -9.03 -4.30 -1.06
CA ARG A 96 -9.35 -2.87 -1.00
C ARG A 96 -8.45 -2.15 0.00
N HIS A 97 -8.33 -2.69 1.21
CA HIS A 97 -7.51 -2.12 2.26
C HIS A 97 -6.05 -1.98 1.81
N MET A 98 -5.47 -3.07 1.30
CA MET A 98 -4.10 -3.06 0.80
C MET A 98 -3.85 -1.99 -0.28
N MET A 99 -4.80 -1.85 -1.22
CA MET A 99 -4.72 -0.82 -2.26
C MET A 99 -4.86 0.60 -1.71
N ARG A 100 -5.74 0.82 -0.73
CA ARG A 100 -5.87 2.12 -0.03
C ARG A 100 -4.59 2.49 0.71
N VAL A 101 -3.98 1.54 1.41
CA VAL A 101 -2.70 1.71 2.11
C VAL A 101 -1.60 2.05 1.11
N ALA A 102 -1.46 1.27 0.05
CA ALA A 102 -0.46 1.50 -1.00
C ALA A 102 -0.62 2.85 -1.71
N ALA A 103 -1.86 3.31 -1.88
CA ALA A 103 -2.17 4.62 -2.46
C ALA A 103 -1.97 5.79 -1.49
N GLY A 104 -1.73 5.53 -0.20
CA GLY A 104 -1.62 6.56 0.84
C GLY A 104 -2.95 7.17 1.25
N LEU A 105 -4.08 6.53 0.91
CA LEU A 105 -5.43 6.96 1.29
C LEU A 105 -5.76 6.66 2.75
N ASP A 106 -5.06 5.70 3.34
CA ASP A 106 -5.20 5.32 4.75
C ASP A 106 -4.02 5.78 5.62
N SER A 107 -3.19 6.72 5.14
CA SER A 107 -2.05 7.26 5.90
C SER A 107 -2.47 8.44 6.79
N MET A 108 -1.70 8.70 7.87
CA MET A 108 -1.88 9.89 8.70
C MET A 108 -1.74 11.18 7.88
N VAL A 109 -0.81 11.19 6.92
CA VAL A 109 -0.69 12.22 5.89
C VAL A 109 -1.21 11.64 4.57
N LEU A 110 -2.35 12.15 4.11
CA LEU A 110 -3.00 11.68 2.89
C LEU A 110 -2.08 11.85 1.66
N GLY A 111 -1.79 10.74 0.97
CA GLY A 111 -0.95 10.71 -0.24
C GLY A 111 0.56 10.59 0.00
N GLU A 112 0.98 10.31 1.24
CA GLU A 112 2.39 10.08 1.61
C GLU A 112 3.07 9.05 0.68
N PRO A 113 4.16 9.40 -0.04
CA PRO A 113 4.83 8.47 -0.96
C PRO A 113 5.57 7.30 -0.28
N GLN A 114 5.92 7.44 1.00
CA GLN A 114 6.78 6.50 1.72
C GLN A 114 6.11 5.13 1.91
N ILE A 115 4.79 5.10 2.15
CA ILE A 115 4.06 3.85 2.47
C ILE A 115 4.11 2.84 1.33
N LEU A 116 4.09 3.29 0.07
CA LEU A 116 4.25 2.42 -1.09
C LEU A 116 5.63 1.75 -1.12
N GLY A 117 6.67 2.49 -0.73
CA GLY A 117 8.03 1.94 -0.58
C GLY A 117 8.08 0.87 0.51
N GLN A 118 7.55 1.18 1.70
CA GLN A 118 7.50 0.25 2.82
C GLN A 118 6.71 -1.03 2.49
N LEU A 119 5.63 -0.92 1.72
CA LEU A 119 4.86 -2.09 1.27
C LEU A 119 5.66 -2.95 0.27
N LYS A 120 6.50 -2.34 -0.59
CA LYS A 120 7.43 -3.08 -1.46
C LYS A 120 8.54 -3.78 -0.67
N ASP A 121 9.04 -3.14 0.38
CA ASP A 121 10.04 -3.73 1.26
C ASP A 121 9.45 -4.93 2.01
N ALA A 122 8.24 -4.79 2.56
CA ALA A 122 7.48 -5.88 3.19
C ALA A 122 7.27 -7.08 2.23
N TYR A 123 6.91 -6.81 0.98
CA TYR A 123 6.78 -7.85 -0.05
C TYR A 123 8.12 -8.54 -0.35
N SER A 124 9.19 -7.77 -0.47
CA SER A 124 10.52 -8.29 -0.77
C SER A 124 11.02 -9.20 0.36
N LEU A 125 10.80 -8.79 1.61
CA LEU A 125 11.14 -9.56 2.80
C LEU A 125 10.35 -10.87 2.89
N ALA A 126 9.05 -10.83 2.59
CA ALA A 126 8.22 -12.03 2.53
C ALA A 126 8.71 -13.02 1.48
N ARG A 127 9.19 -12.55 0.32
CA ARG A 127 9.78 -13.40 -0.72
C ARG A 127 11.12 -14.00 -0.29
N GLU A 128 11.99 -13.22 0.34
CA GLU A 128 13.28 -13.67 0.84
C GLU A 128 13.14 -14.84 1.83
N HIS A 129 12.10 -14.81 2.67
CA HIS A 129 11.80 -15.86 3.64
C HIS A 129 10.94 -17.01 3.08
N GLY A 130 10.62 -16.99 1.79
CA GLY A 130 9.73 -17.96 1.14
C GLY A 130 8.32 -17.99 1.74
N ALA A 131 7.86 -16.87 2.30
CA ALA A 131 6.54 -16.72 2.91
C ALA A 131 5.49 -16.19 1.91
N SER A 132 5.91 -15.57 0.79
CA SER A 132 5.00 -15.22 -0.31
C SER A 132 4.97 -16.32 -1.36
N GLY A 133 3.78 -16.69 -1.81
CA GLY A 133 3.56 -17.57 -2.96
C GLY A 133 2.91 -16.82 -4.12
N SER A 134 2.31 -17.56 -5.04
CA SER A 134 1.77 -17.00 -6.28
C SER A 134 0.58 -16.07 -6.06
N PHE A 135 -0.17 -16.26 -4.97
CA PHE A 135 -1.39 -15.53 -4.71
C PHE A 135 -1.11 -14.12 -4.20
N LEU A 136 -0.33 -14.00 -3.12
CA LEU A 136 0.12 -12.71 -2.60
C LEU A 136 1.00 -11.98 -3.61
N SER A 137 1.90 -12.68 -4.32
CA SER A 137 2.72 -12.05 -5.36
C SER A 137 1.87 -11.31 -6.41
N ARG A 138 0.79 -11.95 -6.89
CA ARG A 138 -0.12 -11.30 -7.84
C ARG A 138 -0.85 -10.11 -7.21
N LEU A 139 -1.29 -10.23 -5.96
CA LEU A 139 -1.96 -9.14 -5.25
C LEU A 139 -1.03 -7.92 -5.05
N PHE A 140 0.23 -8.14 -4.65
CA PHE A 140 1.22 -7.08 -4.51
C PHE A 140 1.50 -6.38 -5.83
N GLU A 141 1.75 -7.13 -6.90
CA GLU A 141 2.02 -6.58 -8.22
C GLU A 141 0.85 -5.73 -8.73
N HIS A 142 -0.37 -6.25 -8.61
CA HIS A 142 -1.57 -5.53 -9.02
C HIS A 142 -1.81 -4.29 -8.15
N THR A 143 -1.61 -4.40 -6.84
CA THR A 143 -1.68 -3.27 -5.91
C THR A 143 -0.69 -2.17 -6.26
N PHE A 144 0.56 -2.50 -6.59
CA PHE A 144 1.56 -1.51 -6.99
C PHE A 144 1.18 -0.81 -8.30
N SER A 145 0.59 -1.55 -9.25
CA SER A 145 0.06 -0.97 -10.48
C SER A 145 -1.07 0.02 -10.21
N VAL A 146 -2.05 -0.35 -9.37
CA VAL A 146 -3.16 0.52 -8.97
C VAL A 146 -2.67 1.75 -8.20
N ALA A 147 -1.78 1.58 -7.22
CA ALA A 147 -1.20 2.69 -6.46
C ALA A 147 -0.44 3.67 -7.37
N LYS A 148 0.32 3.16 -8.36
CA LYS A 148 0.97 4.00 -9.37
C LYS A 148 -0.05 4.78 -10.19
N ARG A 149 -1.12 4.13 -10.67
CA ARG A 149 -2.21 4.79 -11.40
C ARG A 149 -2.86 5.90 -10.58
N VAL A 150 -3.22 5.62 -9.32
CA VAL A 150 -3.78 6.62 -8.40
C VAL A 150 -2.86 7.84 -8.31
N ARG A 151 -1.56 7.64 -8.09
CA ARG A 151 -0.60 8.75 -7.95
C ARG A 151 -0.40 9.53 -9.25
N THR A 152 -0.50 8.90 -10.42
CA THR A 152 -0.31 9.57 -11.71
C THR A 152 -1.58 10.25 -12.22
N GLN A 153 -2.75 9.74 -11.86
CA GLN A 153 -4.04 10.16 -12.42
C GLN A 153 -4.88 11.02 -11.47
N THR A 154 -4.45 11.20 -10.22
CA THR A 154 -5.17 12.01 -9.23
C THR A 154 -4.21 12.96 -8.52
N ALA A 155 -4.76 14.05 -7.98
CA ALA A 155 -3.98 15.01 -7.19
C ALA A 155 -3.48 14.45 -5.84
N ILE A 156 -3.80 13.19 -5.49
CA ILE A 156 -3.22 12.49 -4.33
C ILE A 156 -1.70 12.29 -4.49
N GLY A 157 -1.23 12.11 -5.73
CA GLY A 157 0.19 11.93 -6.02
C GLY A 157 1.01 13.21 -6.10
N GLU A 158 0.36 14.38 -6.15
CA GLU A 158 1.01 15.68 -6.05
C GLU A 158 1.66 15.82 -4.66
N ASN A 159 2.76 16.56 -4.56
CA ASN A 159 3.66 16.58 -3.41
C ASN A 159 2.93 16.57 -2.04
N PRO A 160 3.32 15.71 -1.07
CA PRO A 160 2.65 15.64 0.21
C PRO A 160 2.63 17.00 0.90
N VAL A 161 1.48 17.34 1.49
CA VAL A 161 1.28 18.57 2.25
C VAL A 161 2.09 18.47 3.55
N SER A 162 3.39 18.73 3.43
CA SER A 162 4.30 18.85 4.57
C SER A 162 4.40 20.30 5.00
N VAL A 163 4.74 20.53 6.27
CA VAL A 163 5.04 21.88 6.78
C VAL A 163 6.13 22.56 5.95
N ALA A 164 7.11 21.79 5.48
CA ALA A 164 8.14 22.25 4.57
C ALA A 164 7.59 22.73 3.22
N TYR A 165 6.67 21.97 2.62
CA TYR A 165 6.02 22.36 1.37
C TYR A 165 5.14 23.59 1.54
N ALA A 166 4.35 23.65 2.62
CA ALA A 166 3.51 24.80 2.94
C ALA A 166 4.33 26.08 3.09
N ALA A 167 5.47 26.02 3.81
CA ALA A 167 6.39 27.13 3.95
C ALA A 167 6.89 27.67 2.59
N VAL A 168 7.25 26.78 1.67
CA VAL A 168 7.71 27.16 0.32
C VAL A 168 6.57 27.66 -0.56
N SER A 169 5.39 27.05 -0.46
CA SER A 169 4.19 27.48 -1.19
C SER A 169 3.79 28.91 -0.80
N MET A 170 3.86 29.25 0.49
CA MET A 170 3.63 30.62 0.96
C MET A 170 4.67 31.60 0.43
N ALA A 171 5.95 31.21 0.38
CA ALA A 171 6.99 32.04 -0.23
C ALA A 171 6.66 32.38 -1.70
N HIS A 172 6.11 31.41 -2.44
CA HIS A 172 5.76 31.59 -3.86
C HIS A 172 4.63 32.61 -4.10
N HIS A 173 3.73 32.80 -3.13
CA HIS A 173 2.69 33.83 -3.21
C HIS A 173 3.24 35.25 -3.02
N ILE A 174 4.40 35.37 -2.36
CA ILE A 174 5.04 36.65 -2.05
C ILE A 174 6.08 37.01 -3.12
N PHE A 175 6.85 36.02 -3.60
CA PHE A 175 7.89 36.22 -4.60
C PHE A 175 7.46 35.67 -5.96
N ALA A 176 7.21 36.57 -6.92
CA ALA A 176 6.82 36.21 -8.28
C ALA A 176 7.90 35.43 -9.06
N ASP A 177 9.18 35.62 -8.73
CA ASP A 177 10.31 34.90 -9.33
C ASP A 177 11.33 34.51 -8.25
N MET A 178 11.18 33.27 -7.76
CA MET A 178 12.02 32.68 -6.71
C MET A 178 13.50 32.55 -7.11
N SER A 179 13.81 32.56 -8.41
CA SER A 179 15.19 32.33 -8.89
C SER A 179 16.14 33.50 -8.60
N ARG A 180 15.59 34.65 -8.22
CA ARG A 180 16.33 35.85 -7.83
C ARG A 180 16.54 35.97 -6.32
N ASN A 181 15.91 35.09 -5.55
CA ASN A 181 15.92 35.16 -4.10
C ASN A 181 17.00 34.26 -3.51
N LYS A 182 17.55 34.70 -2.38
CA LYS A 182 18.51 33.93 -1.60
C LYS A 182 17.87 33.42 -0.31
N ALA A 183 18.05 32.13 -0.01
CA ALA A 183 17.45 31.49 1.16
C ALA A 183 18.47 31.21 2.26
N LEU A 184 18.13 31.52 3.50
CA LEU A 184 18.82 31.11 4.72
C LEU A 184 18.01 30.03 5.42
N LEU A 185 18.60 28.86 5.61
CA LEU A 185 18.02 27.75 6.33
C LEU A 185 18.73 27.58 7.67
N ILE A 186 17.99 27.66 8.78
CA ILE A 186 18.54 27.55 10.13
C ILE A 186 18.19 26.16 10.68
N GLY A 187 19.22 25.31 10.82
CA GLY A 187 19.12 23.90 11.19
C GLY A 187 19.61 22.96 10.09
N ALA A 188 19.79 21.69 10.44
CA ALA A 188 20.20 20.63 9.51
C ALA A 188 19.44 19.31 9.79
N GLY A 189 18.16 19.43 10.17
CA GLY A 189 17.25 18.31 10.37
C GLY A 189 16.49 17.94 9.10
N LYS A 190 15.72 16.83 9.16
CA LYS A 190 14.91 16.32 8.03
C LYS A 190 13.94 17.38 7.46
N THR A 191 13.37 18.23 8.32
CA THR A 191 12.46 19.30 7.90
C THR A 191 13.19 20.33 7.03
N ILE A 192 14.38 20.78 7.44
CA ILE A 192 15.17 21.73 6.66
C ILE A 192 15.67 21.11 5.35
N GLU A 193 16.05 19.83 5.37
CA GLU A 193 16.41 19.11 4.15
C GLU A 193 15.24 19.08 3.13
N LEU A 194 14.02 18.85 3.63
CA LEU A 194 12.81 18.87 2.82
C LEU A 194 12.48 20.27 2.29
N VAL A 195 12.63 21.31 3.13
CA VAL A 195 12.49 22.71 2.73
C VAL A 195 13.48 23.06 1.63
N ALA A 196 14.76 22.70 1.80
CA ALA A 196 15.81 22.96 0.82
C ALA A 196 15.46 22.35 -0.55
N ARG A 197 14.96 21.11 -0.55
CA ARG A 197 14.49 20.44 -1.76
C ARG A 197 13.37 21.21 -2.43
N HIS A 198 12.33 21.59 -1.68
CA HIS A 198 11.18 22.30 -2.24
C HIS A 198 11.53 23.71 -2.76
N LEU A 199 12.42 24.45 -2.08
CA LEU A 199 12.91 25.74 -2.57
C LEU A 199 13.72 25.59 -3.87
N ALA A 200 14.54 24.54 -3.98
CA ALA A 200 15.31 24.25 -5.18
C ALA A 200 14.38 23.88 -6.35
N ASP A 201 13.37 23.06 -6.11
CA ASP A 201 12.33 22.72 -7.09
C ASP A 201 11.53 23.97 -7.53
N ALA A 202 11.34 24.94 -6.60
CA ALA A 202 10.73 26.24 -6.88
C ALA A 202 11.67 27.22 -7.60
N GLY A 203 12.93 26.86 -7.84
CA GLY A 203 13.88 27.62 -8.65
C GLY A 203 14.88 28.49 -7.87
N VAL A 204 14.89 28.45 -6.53
CA VAL A 204 15.92 29.12 -5.72
C VAL A 204 17.27 28.46 -5.99
N LYS A 205 18.31 29.27 -6.24
CA LYS A 205 19.67 28.77 -6.55
C LYS A 205 20.68 29.04 -5.43
N ASP A 206 20.51 30.13 -4.70
CA ASP A 206 21.45 30.54 -3.67
C ASP A 206 20.96 30.15 -2.27
N PHE A 207 21.59 29.11 -1.72
CA PHE A 207 21.29 28.59 -0.37
C PHE A 207 22.41 28.89 0.61
N LEU A 208 22.02 29.33 1.79
CA LEU A 208 22.87 29.43 2.97
C LEU A 208 22.29 28.54 4.06
N VAL A 209 23.05 27.60 4.60
CA VAL A 209 22.60 26.71 5.68
C VAL A 209 23.39 27.04 6.93
N ALA A 210 22.70 27.42 7.99
CA ALA A 210 23.29 27.72 9.29
C ALA A 210 22.98 26.59 10.28
N ASN A 211 24.00 26.04 10.93
CA ASN A 211 23.80 25.01 11.95
C ASN A 211 24.84 25.14 13.08
N ARG A 212 24.57 24.51 14.23
CA ARG A 212 25.53 24.45 15.34
C ARG A 212 26.82 23.73 14.94
N THR A 213 26.70 22.68 14.14
CA THR A 213 27.81 21.89 13.61
C THR A 213 27.99 22.24 12.14
N LEU A 214 29.14 22.84 11.80
CA LEU A 214 29.45 23.35 10.46
C LEU A 214 29.39 22.24 9.41
N GLU A 215 29.94 21.06 9.72
CA GLU A 215 30.00 19.91 8.81
C GLU A 215 28.60 19.48 8.36
N ARG A 216 27.60 19.52 9.26
CA ARG A 216 26.22 19.17 8.92
C ARG A 216 25.54 20.23 8.05
N ALA A 217 25.85 21.52 8.29
CA ALA A 217 25.38 22.59 7.42
C ALA A 217 25.98 22.47 6.02
N GLN A 218 27.28 22.21 5.94
CA GLN A 218 28.02 22.06 4.70
C GLN A 218 27.51 20.88 3.87
N ALA A 219 27.35 19.70 4.48
CA ALA A 219 26.82 18.52 3.79
C ALA A 219 25.43 18.76 3.19
N LEU A 220 24.55 19.46 3.92
CA LEU A 220 23.23 19.79 3.41
C LEU A 220 23.30 20.83 2.28
N ALA A 221 24.13 21.87 2.45
CA ALA A 221 24.28 22.94 1.48
C ALA A 221 24.90 22.45 0.14
N GLU A 222 25.94 21.62 0.21
CA GLU A 222 26.64 21.05 -0.96
C GLU A 222 25.70 20.27 -1.87
N SER A 223 24.74 19.53 -1.29
CA SER A 223 23.74 18.76 -2.05
C SER A 223 22.86 19.63 -2.98
N ARG A 224 22.86 20.96 -2.78
CA ARG A 224 22.05 21.94 -3.51
C ARG A 224 22.86 23.14 -4.04
N GLY A 225 24.19 23.06 -4.05
CA GLY A 225 25.05 24.15 -4.52
C GLY A 225 25.10 25.38 -3.60
N GLY A 226 24.71 25.24 -2.33
CA GLY A 226 24.74 26.29 -1.32
C GLY A 226 26.03 26.34 -0.50
N LYS A 227 26.06 27.24 0.49
CA LYS A 227 27.15 27.38 1.47
C LYS A 227 26.69 27.04 2.89
N GLY A 228 27.48 26.26 3.62
CA GLY A 228 27.30 26.05 5.07
C GLY A 228 27.98 27.14 5.90
N ILE A 229 27.34 27.57 6.98
CA ILE A 229 27.87 28.52 7.98
C ILE A 229 27.53 28.08 9.41
N VAL A 230 28.22 28.63 10.40
CA VAL A 230 27.85 28.44 11.80
C VAL A 230 26.78 29.45 12.24
N LEU A 231 26.01 29.13 13.29
CA LEU A 231 24.92 30.01 13.77
C LEU A 231 25.39 31.43 14.14
N SER A 232 26.63 31.58 14.63
CA SER A 232 27.19 32.89 14.98
C SER A 232 27.44 33.80 13.78
N GLU A 233 27.55 33.25 12.56
CA GLU A 233 27.76 34.00 11.32
C GLU A 233 26.44 34.52 10.71
N ILE A 234 25.27 34.11 11.23
CA ILE A 234 23.96 34.54 10.73
C ILE A 234 23.87 36.08 10.59
N PRO A 235 24.22 36.89 11.61
CA PRO A 235 24.05 38.35 11.53
C PRO A 235 24.82 39.04 10.39
N GLU A 236 25.92 38.44 9.92
CA GLU A 236 26.75 38.98 8.84
C GLU A 236 26.09 38.78 7.47
N HIS A 237 25.42 37.64 7.31
CA HIS A 237 24.73 37.26 6.07
C HIS A 237 23.27 37.67 6.03
N LEU A 238 22.70 38.10 7.16
CA LEU A 238 21.29 38.47 7.23
C LEU A 238 20.93 39.48 6.16
N ALA A 239 21.79 40.45 5.81
CA ALA A 239 21.51 41.51 4.83
C ALA A 239 21.48 41.06 3.36
N ASP A 240 21.86 39.82 3.05
CA ASP A 240 21.90 39.29 1.69
C ASP A 240 20.78 38.29 1.38
N VAL A 241 20.04 37.81 2.38
CA VAL A 241 19.04 36.74 2.24
C VAL A 241 17.62 37.29 2.25
N ASP A 242 16.70 36.77 1.44
CA ASP A 242 15.31 37.27 1.37
C ASP A 242 14.32 36.31 2.05
N ILE A 243 14.63 35.02 2.03
CA ILE A 243 13.83 33.95 2.63
C ILE A 243 14.61 33.36 3.82
N ILE A 244 13.99 33.25 4.98
CA ILE A 244 14.58 32.63 6.17
C ILE A 244 13.64 31.54 6.67
N ILE A 245 14.11 30.30 6.78
CA ILE A 245 13.31 29.19 7.32
C ILE A 245 14.09 28.48 8.42
N SER A 246 13.52 28.41 9.62
CA SER A 246 14.14 27.81 10.80
C SER A 246 13.42 26.55 11.28
N SER A 247 14.19 25.55 11.68
CA SER A 247 13.72 24.35 12.34
C SER A 247 14.90 23.70 13.08
N THR A 248 15.13 24.14 14.31
CA THR A 248 16.10 23.55 15.22
C THR A 248 15.45 22.95 16.47
N ALA A 249 16.27 22.33 17.32
CA ALA A 249 15.90 21.87 18.64
C ALA A 249 16.47 22.79 19.75
N SER A 250 16.68 24.07 19.43
CA SER A 250 17.21 25.04 20.40
C SER A 250 16.16 25.37 21.46
N PRO A 251 16.53 25.42 22.75
CA PRO A 251 15.62 25.86 23.81
C PRO A 251 15.46 27.39 23.85
N LEU A 252 16.34 28.14 23.17
CA LEU A 252 16.35 29.60 23.10
C LEU A 252 16.29 30.07 21.65
N PRO A 253 15.65 31.22 21.37
CA PRO A 253 15.68 31.84 20.05
C PRO A 253 17.12 32.07 19.55
N ILE A 254 17.36 31.72 18.29
CA ILE A 254 18.62 31.87 17.57
C ILE A 254 18.66 33.25 16.89
N LEU A 255 17.53 33.73 16.38
CA LEU A 255 17.43 34.99 15.65
C LEU A 255 16.60 36.01 16.42
N GLY A 256 17.28 37.07 16.89
CA GLY A 256 16.65 38.14 17.66
C GLY A 256 16.35 39.42 16.87
N LYS A 257 15.40 40.21 17.37
CA LYS A 257 14.89 41.47 16.76
C LYS A 257 16.00 42.44 16.39
N GLY A 258 16.95 42.66 17.30
CA GLY A 258 18.03 43.63 17.08
C GLY A 258 18.95 43.26 15.91
N ALA A 259 19.15 41.97 15.62
CA ALA A 259 19.94 41.53 14.46
C ALA A 259 19.18 41.78 13.16
N VAL A 260 17.88 41.46 13.14
CA VAL A 260 17.00 41.67 11.99
C VAL A 260 16.85 43.16 11.67
N GLU A 261 16.61 44.02 12.67
CA GLU A 261 16.51 45.47 12.48
C GLU A 261 17.77 46.08 11.86
N ARG A 262 18.96 45.68 12.34
CA ARG A 262 20.23 46.16 11.78
C ARG A 262 20.40 45.70 10.33
N ALA A 263 19.99 44.48 10.03
CA ALA A 263 20.04 43.96 8.67
C ALA A 263 19.08 44.73 7.74
N LEU A 264 17.81 44.93 8.14
CA LEU A 264 16.82 45.71 7.38
C LEU A 264 17.34 47.09 6.98
N LYS A 265 17.99 47.81 7.90
CA LYS A 265 18.62 49.11 7.61
C LYS A 265 19.68 49.01 6.49
N LYS A 266 20.56 47.99 6.54
CA LYS A 266 21.60 47.78 5.53
C LYS A 266 21.03 47.45 4.15
N ARG A 267 19.94 46.68 4.11
CA ARG A 267 19.24 46.31 2.86
C ARG A 267 18.09 47.25 2.48
N LYS A 268 18.10 48.49 3.00
CA LYS A 268 17.17 49.56 2.61
C LYS A 268 15.70 49.13 2.69
N HIS A 269 15.32 48.45 3.77
CA HIS A 269 13.93 48.03 4.03
C HIS A 269 13.35 47.07 2.98
N ARG A 270 14.19 46.31 2.26
CA ARG A 270 13.69 45.21 1.43
C ARG A 270 13.14 44.09 2.35
N PRO A 271 11.91 43.60 2.11
CA PRO A 271 11.22 42.76 3.08
C PRO A 271 11.83 41.36 3.22
N TYR A 272 11.68 40.79 4.41
CA TYR A 272 11.96 39.39 4.69
C TYR A 272 10.69 38.54 4.66
N PHE A 273 10.79 37.36 4.09
CA PHE A 273 9.87 36.27 4.39
C PHE A 273 10.53 35.31 5.39
N MET A 274 9.91 35.11 6.54
CA MET A 274 10.44 34.25 7.60
C MET A 274 9.42 33.18 7.98
N VAL A 275 9.89 31.95 8.17
CA VAL A 275 9.05 30.83 8.64
C VAL A 275 9.76 30.10 9.77
N ASP A 276 9.16 30.12 10.95
CA ASP A 276 9.65 29.41 12.12
C ASP A 276 8.84 28.12 12.37
N ILE A 277 9.46 26.99 12.04
CA ILE A 277 8.89 25.66 12.20
C ILE A 277 9.26 25.06 13.57
N ALA A 278 10.18 25.69 14.32
CA ALA A 278 10.69 25.14 15.56
C ALA A 278 9.71 25.28 16.73
N VAL A 279 9.74 24.28 17.61
CA VAL A 279 9.04 24.29 18.91
C VAL A 279 10.01 23.73 19.95
N PRO A 280 10.59 24.54 20.86
CA PRO A 280 10.43 26.00 21.02
C PRO A 280 10.90 26.84 19.82
N ARG A 281 10.46 28.11 19.74
CA ARG A 281 10.71 29.03 18.61
C ARG A 281 12.19 29.38 18.44
N ASP A 282 12.65 29.36 17.20
CA ASP A 282 14.01 29.79 16.81
C ASP A 282 14.08 31.31 16.57
N ILE A 283 12.95 31.96 16.29
CA ILE A 283 12.88 33.40 16.02
C ILE A 283 12.13 34.09 17.16
N GLU A 284 12.71 35.18 17.68
CA GLU A 284 12.05 36.01 18.71
C GLU A 284 10.68 36.52 18.20
N PRO A 285 9.59 36.36 18.97
CA PRO A 285 8.27 36.84 18.57
C PRO A 285 8.23 38.34 18.22
N GLU A 286 9.08 39.14 18.88
CA GLU A 286 9.19 40.58 18.67
C GLU A 286 9.67 40.93 17.25
N VAL A 287 10.30 40.00 16.52
CA VAL A 287 10.69 40.18 15.11
C VAL A 287 9.46 40.45 14.23
N ALA A 288 8.29 39.87 14.56
CA ALA A 288 7.05 40.11 13.83
C ALA A 288 6.51 41.55 13.96
N SER A 289 7.03 42.35 14.90
CA SER A 289 6.64 43.76 15.05
C SER A 289 7.33 44.71 14.05
N LEU A 290 8.22 44.19 13.19
CA LEU A 290 8.94 44.97 12.19
C LEU A 290 8.13 45.03 10.89
N ASP A 291 7.90 46.24 10.37
CA ASP A 291 7.03 46.48 9.21
C ASP A 291 7.45 45.68 7.95
N ASP A 292 8.77 45.50 7.75
CA ASP A 292 9.33 44.82 6.59
C ASP A 292 9.60 43.32 6.85
N VAL A 293 8.93 42.70 7.82
CA VAL A 293 9.09 41.28 8.15
C VAL A 293 7.76 40.55 8.14
N TYR A 294 7.65 39.56 7.27
CA TYR A 294 6.54 38.62 7.24
C TYR A 294 6.97 37.33 7.94
N LEU A 295 6.73 37.25 9.26
CA LEU A 295 7.06 36.09 10.08
C LEU A 295 5.83 35.18 10.26
N TYR A 296 5.99 33.92 9.84
CA TYR A 296 4.99 32.87 10.00
C TYR A 296 5.53 31.78 10.93
N THR A 297 4.63 31.15 11.66
CA THR A 297 4.93 30.03 12.57
C THR A 297 4.36 28.73 12.03
N VAL A 298 4.74 27.61 12.66
CA VAL A 298 4.14 26.30 12.36
C VAL A 298 2.60 26.31 12.44
N ASP A 299 2.02 27.11 13.33
CA ASP A 299 0.57 27.22 13.48
C ASP A 299 -0.07 27.99 12.32
N ASP A 300 0.58 29.04 11.81
CA ASP A 300 0.09 29.78 10.63
C ASP A 300 0.12 28.91 9.37
N LEU A 301 1.12 28.02 9.27
CA LEU A 301 1.21 27.05 8.19
C LEU A 301 0.08 26.01 8.24
N ARG A 302 -0.47 25.69 9.41
CA ARG A 302 -1.57 24.71 9.54
C ARG A 302 -2.81 25.15 8.75
N GLN A 303 -3.11 26.44 8.72
CA GLN A 303 -4.26 26.95 7.96
C GLN A 303 -4.10 26.74 6.45
N VAL A 304 -2.89 26.95 5.91
CA VAL A 304 -2.56 26.70 4.50
C VAL A 304 -2.56 25.21 4.18
N ILE A 305 -2.14 24.39 5.14
CA ILE A 305 -2.21 22.92 5.05
C ILE A 305 -3.67 22.46 5.02
N GLU A 306 -4.55 23.01 5.85
CA GLU A 306 -5.99 22.67 5.92
C GLU A 306 -6.77 23.02 4.64
N GLU A 307 -6.46 24.15 3.99
CA GLU A 307 -7.05 24.50 2.69
C GLU A 307 -6.62 23.53 1.57
N ASN A 308 -5.36 23.10 1.58
CA ASN A 308 -4.87 22.06 0.68
C ASN A 308 -5.48 20.68 0.97
N ILE A 309 -5.72 20.34 2.24
CA ILE A 309 -6.39 19.09 2.63
C ILE A 309 -7.83 19.08 2.11
N ARG A 310 -8.58 20.19 2.19
CA ARG A 310 -9.94 20.30 1.64
C ARG A 310 -9.98 20.09 0.12
N SER A 311 -8.99 20.60 -0.61
CA SER A 311 -8.82 20.31 -2.05
C SER A 311 -8.57 18.82 -2.32
N ARG A 312 -7.87 18.12 -1.40
CA ARG A 312 -7.57 16.69 -1.52
C ARG A 312 -8.73 15.76 -1.18
N GLU A 313 -9.79 16.19 -0.52
CA GLU A 313 -10.97 15.34 -0.33
C GLU A 313 -11.61 14.96 -1.68
N GLY A 314 -11.60 15.88 -2.65
CA GLY A 314 -12.02 15.59 -4.03
C GLY A 314 -11.10 14.56 -4.69
N ALA A 315 -9.79 14.76 -4.60
CA ALA A 315 -8.79 13.84 -5.13
C ALA A 315 -8.85 12.45 -4.47
N ALA A 316 -9.17 12.39 -3.17
CA ALA A 316 -9.34 11.14 -2.44
C ALA A 316 -10.54 10.36 -3.01
N ARG A 317 -11.66 11.02 -3.32
CA ARG A 317 -12.82 10.36 -3.95
C ARG A 317 -12.48 9.80 -5.33
N GLU A 318 -11.72 10.53 -6.14
CA GLU A 318 -11.24 10.04 -7.43
C GLU A 318 -10.32 8.82 -7.27
N ALA A 319 -9.41 8.88 -6.30
CA ALA A 319 -8.51 7.77 -5.98
C ALA A 319 -9.27 6.54 -5.47
N GLU A 320 -10.32 6.71 -4.66
CA GLU A 320 -11.20 5.63 -4.21
C GLU A 320 -11.90 4.94 -5.38
N ASN A 321 -12.31 5.68 -6.41
CA ASN A 321 -12.89 5.10 -7.62
C ASN A 321 -11.88 4.22 -8.38
N LEU A 322 -10.63 4.69 -8.49
CA LEU A 322 -9.55 3.90 -9.10
C LEU A 322 -9.21 2.66 -8.27
N VAL A 323 -9.22 2.76 -6.94
CA VAL A 323 -9.06 1.61 -6.04
C VAL A 323 -10.21 0.63 -6.22
N ALA A 324 -11.47 1.09 -6.25
CA ALA A 324 -12.63 0.24 -6.44
C ALA A 324 -12.58 -0.52 -7.78
N SER A 325 -12.20 0.16 -8.86
CA SER A 325 -11.94 -0.47 -10.16
C SER A 325 -10.82 -1.52 -10.06
N GLY A 326 -9.71 -1.17 -9.40
CA GLY A 326 -8.57 -2.07 -9.21
C GLY A 326 -8.93 -3.34 -8.43
N VAL A 327 -9.74 -3.22 -7.38
CA VAL A 327 -10.26 -4.36 -6.61
C VAL A 327 -11.10 -5.26 -7.51
N GLN A 328 -12.03 -4.69 -8.28
CA GLN A 328 -12.89 -5.48 -9.16
C GLN A 328 -12.09 -6.20 -10.25
N ASP A 329 -11.10 -5.54 -10.84
CA ASP A 329 -10.19 -6.13 -11.83
C ASP A 329 -9.44 -7.33 -11.24
N PHE A 330 -8.93 -7.21 -10.02
CA PHE A 330 -8.24 -8.30 -9.33
C PHE A 330 -9.15 -9.50 -9.06
N LEU A 331 -10.34 -9.24 -8.50
CA LEU A 331 -11.30 -10.30 -8.18
C LEU A 331 -11.78 -11.02 -9.46
N ASN A 332 -11.94 -10.28 -10.56
CA ASN A 332 -12.24 -10.88 -11.88
C ASN A 332 -11.11 -11.80 -12.35
N GLN A 333 -9.85 -11.36 -12.24
CA GLN A 333 -8.70 -12.19 -12.60
C GLN A 333 -8.62 -13.45 -11.73
N LEU A 334 -8.90 -13.33 -10.43
CA LEU A 334 -8.89 -14.48 -9.54
C LEU A 334 -9.95 -15.51 -9.92
N ARG A 335 -11.20 -15.08 -10.17
CA ARG A 335 -12.27 -15.96 -10.67
C ARG A 335 -11.90 -16.67 -11.96
N ALA A 336 -11.23 -15.98 -12.89
CA ALA A 336 -10.80 -16.58 -14.15
C ALA A 336 -9.77 -17.70 -13.95
N LEU A 337 -8.88 -17.57 -12.96
CA LEU A 337 -7.86 -18.57 -12.64
C LEU A 337 -8.46 -19.82 -11.99
N ASP A 338 -9.46 -19.64 -11.12
CA ASP A 338 -10.20 -20.76 -10.52
C ASP A 338 -10.95 -21.57 -11.57
N ALA A 339 -11.52 -20.90 -12.59
CA ALA A 339 -12.12 -21.59 -13.72
C ALA A 339 -11.09 -22.40 -14.52
N VAL A 340 -9.91 -21.84 -14.79
CA VAL A 340 -8.83 -22.54 -15.51
C VAL A 340 -8.32 -23.76 -14.72
N SER A 341 -8.13 -23.63 -13.40
CA SER A 341 -7.67 -24.75 -12.56
C SER A 341 -8.69 -25.89 -12.52
N THR A 342 -9.98 -25.55 -12.40
CA THR A 342 -11.10 -26.49 -12.45
C THR A 342 -11.16 -27.22 -13.80
N LEU A 343 -11.01 -26.48 -14.91
CA LEU A 343 -10.96 -27.06 -16.25
C LEU A 343 -9.76 -27.98 -16.45
N LYS A 344 -8.60 -27.64 -15.89
CA LYS A 344 -7.41 -28.51 -15.93
C LYS A 344 -7.67 -29.83 -15.19
N GLN A 345 -8.27 -29.78 -13.99
CA GLN A 345 -8.62 -30.98 -13.24
C GLN A 345 -9.63 -31.86 -13.99
N PHE A 346 -10.65 -31.25 -14.60
CA PHE A 346 -11.64 -31.95 -15.43
C PHE A 346 -10.97 -32.69 -16.60
N ARG A 347 -10.10 -32.02 -17.35
CA ARG A 347 -9.36 -32.62 -18.48
C ARG A 347 -8.45 -33.75 -18.01
N GLN A 348 -7.70 -33.55 -16.94
CA GLN A 348 -6.79 -34.57 -16.40
C GLN A 348 -7.55 -35.82 -15.95
N ARG A 349 -8.72 -35.68 -15.33
CA ARG A 349 -9.59 -36.82 -14.99
C ARG A 349 -10.04 -37.58 -16.24
N ALA A 350 -10.41 -36.87 -17.31
CA ALA A 350 -10.79 -37.51 -18.58
C ALA A 350 -9.63 -38.28 -19.23
N GLU A 351 -8.42 -37.72 -19.18
CA GLU A 351 -7.20 -38.38 -19.69
C GLU A 351 -6.86 -39.65 -18.90
N VAL A 352 -6.94 -39.61 -17.57
CA VAL A 352 -6.74 -40.81 -16.73
C VAL A 352 -7.73 -41.91 -17.08
N LEU A 353 -9.01 -41.57 -17.31
CA LEU A 353 -10.02 -42.54 -17.72
C LEU A 353 -9.74 -43.12 -19.12
N ARG A 354 -9.32 -42.27 -20.08
CA ARG A 354 -8.90 -42.69 -21.42
C ARG A 354 -7.75 -43.67 -21.35
N ASP A 355 -6.71 -43.35 -20.58
CA ASP A 355 -5.48 -44.16 -20.51
C ASP A 355 -5.77 -45.53 -19.90
N ALA A 356 -6.60 -45.58 -18.86
CA ALA A 356 -7.03 -46.83 -18.23
C ALA A 356 -7.83 -47.74 -19.21
N GLU A 357 -8.77 -47.18 -19.97
CA GLU A 357 -9.53 -47.96 -20.97
C GLU A 357 -8.65 -48.39 -22.15
N THR A 358 -7.72 -47.53 -22.57
CA THR A 358 -6.76 -47.83 -23.63
C THR A 358 -5.83 -48.97 -23.23
N GLU A 359 -5.32 -48.95 -22.01
CA GLU A 359 -4.45 -50.02 -21.51
C GLU A 359 -5.20 -51.36 -21.43
N LYS A 360 -6.44 -51.35 -20.97
CA LYS A 360 -7.31 -52.53 -20.96
C LYS A 360 -7.53 -53.09 -22.36
N ALA A 361 -7.79 -52.22 -23.34
CA ALA A 361 -7.94 -52.60 -24.75
C ALA A 361 -6.65 -53.21 -25.33
N LEU A 362 -5.49 -52.57 -25.09
CA LEU A 362 -4.19 -53.06 -25.53
C LEU A 362 -3.87 -54.45 -24.96
N ARG A 363 -4.20 -54.69 -23.69
CA ARG A 363 -4.05 -56.02 -23.07
C ARG A 363 -4.94 -57.07 -23.75
N ALA A 364 -6.20 -56.73 -24.04
CA ALA A 364 -7.12 -57.66 -24.71
C ALA A 364 -6.66 -58.02 -26.14
N LEU A 365 -6.12 -57.05 -26.88
CA LEU A 365 -5.53 -57.26 -28.21
C LEU A 365 -4.31 -58.19 -28.15
N ARG A 366 -3.40 -57.94 -27.19
CA ARG A 366 -2.22 -58.80 -26.98
C ARG A 366 -2.58 -60.24 -26.64
N ASN A 367 -3.75 -60.45 -26.02
CA ASN A 367 -4.28 -61.76 -25.69
C ASN A 367 -5.05 -62.43 -26.85
N GLY A 368 -5.07 -61.83 -28.05
CA GLY A 368 -5.68 -62.41 -29.25
C GLY A 368 -7.19 -62.20 -29.38
N THR A 369 -7.77 -61.25 -28.63
CA THR A 369 -9.19 -60.90 -28.78
C THR A 369 -9.43 -60.20 -30.12
N ASP A 370 -10.58 -60.44 -30.74
CA ASP A 370 -11.00 -59.78 -31.97
C ASP A 370 -10.91 -58.23 -31.85
N PRO A 371 -10.16 -57.54 -32.75
CA PRO A 371 -9.95 -56.10 -32.66
C PRO A 371 -11.23 -55.26 -32.72
N GLU A 372 -12.23 -55.66 -33.50
CA GLU A 372 -13.48 -54.91 -33.62
C GLU A 372 -14.25 -54.90 -32.30
N THR A 373 -14.32 -56.07 -31.66
CA THR A 373 -14.94 -56.25 -30.35
C THR A 373 -14.24 -55.42 -29.28
N VAL A 374 -12.90 -55.40 -29.27
CA VAL A 374 -12.12 -54.63 -28.31
C VAL A 374 -12.35 -53.12 -28.47
N LEU A 375 -12.34 -52.60 -29.71
CA LEU A 375 -12.57 -51.18 -29.97
C LEU A 375 -13.97 -50.72 -29.54
N ARG A 376 -15.01 -51.50 -29.86
CA ARG A 376 -16.39 -51.21 -29.44
C ARG A 376 -16.54 -51.23 -27.91
N SER A 377 -15.89 -52.18 -27.25
CA SER A 377 -15.89 -52.29 -25.79
C SER A 377 -15.18 -51.10 -25.12
N MET A 378 -14.02 -50.69 -25.66
CA MET A 378 -13.27 -49.53 -25.19
C MET A 378 -14.09 -48.24 -25.34
N ALA A 379 -14.69 -48.01 -26.52
CA ALA A 379 -15.50 -46.83 -26.78
C ALA A 379 -16.70 -46.74 -25.83
N ARG A 380 -17.40 -47.86 -25.61
CA ARG A 380 -18.53 -47.93 -24.67
C ARG A 380 -18.08 -47.73 -23.21
N GLY A 381 -16.98 -48.36 -22.82
CA GLY A 381 -16.40 -48.26 -21.48
C GLY A 381 -16.00 -46.83 -21.13
N LEU A 382 -15.29 -46.16 -22.04
CA LEU A 382 -14.86 -44.78 -21.87
C LEU A 382 -16.07 -43.83 -21.79
N THR A 383 -17.03 -43.97 -22.71
CA THR A 383 -18.24 -43.13 -22.74
C THR A 383 -19.02 -43.26 -21.43
N ASN A 384 -19.27 -44.48 -20.96
CA ASN A 384 -20.00 -44.71 -19.72
C ASN A 384 -19.25 -44.11 -18.51
N LYS A 385 -17.93 -44.28 -18.43
CA LYS A 385 -17.13 -43.75 -17.32
C LYS A 385 -17.08 -42.23 -17.29
N LEU A 386 -17.01 -41.58 -18.45
CA LEU A 386 -17.04 -40.12 -18.55
C LEU A 386 -18.42 -39.55 -18.14
N LEU A 387 -19.51 -40.22 -18.52
CA LEU A 387 -20.87 -39.72 -18.29
C LEU A 387 -21.47 -40.12 -16.93
N HIS A 388 -20.94 -41.15 -16.27
CA HIS A 388 -21.54 -41.67 -15.03
C HIS A 388 -21.61 -40.62 -13.91
N GLU A 389 -20.49 -40.01 -13.55
CA GLU A 389 -20.44 -39.06 -12.44
C GLU A 389 -21.29 -37.80 -12.70
N PRO A 390 -21.18 -37.11 -13.85
CA PRO A 390 -22.06 -35.97 -14.14
C PRO A 390 -23.55 -36.35 -14.10
N SER A 391 -23.93 -37.52 -14.63
CA SER A 391 -25.32 -37.98 -14.63
C SER A 391 -25.86 -38.21 -13.22
N VAL A 392 -25.03 -38.76 -12.32
CA VAL A 392 -25.39 -38.97 -10.90
C VAL A 392 -25.55 -37.63 -10.19
N GLN A 393 -24.62 -36.69 -10.38
CA GLN A 393 -24.67 -35.38 -9.74
C GLN A 393 -25.87 -34.55 -10.20
N VAL A 394 -26.23 -34.61 -11.49
CA VAL A 394 -27.42 -33.95 -12.02
C VAL A 394 -28.69 -34.53 -11.40
N ARG A 395 -28.86 -35.87 -11.38
CA ARG A 395 -30.02 -36.52 -10.74
C ARG A 395 -30.16 -36.13 -9.26
N LYS A 396 -29.02 -36.09 -8.54
CA LYS A 396 -28.98 -35.68 -7.13
C LYS A 396 -29.39 -34.22 -6.94
N ALA A 397 -28.80 -33.30 -7.72
CA ALA A 397 -29.10 -31.87 -7.66
C ALA A 397 -30.58 -31.56 -7.96
N THR A 398 -31.16 -32.22 -8.96
CA THR A 398 -32.60 -32.08 -9.27
C THR A 398 -33.49 -32.55 -8.11
N THR A 399 -33.11 -33.61 -7.40
CA THR A 399 -33.84 -34.10 -6.22
C THR A 399 -33.74 -33.13 -5.03
N GLU A 400 -32.62 -32.40 -4.93
CA GLU A 400 -32.39 -31.35 -3.93
C GLU A 400 -33.00 -29.98 -4.32
N GLY A 401 -33.70 -29.88 -5.45
CA GLY A 401 -34.33 -28.64 -5.93
C GLY A 401 -33.38 -27.66 -6.63
N ARG A 402 -32.15 -28.07 -6.95
CA ARG A 402 -31.13 -27.25 -7.64
C ARG A 402 -31.24 -27.38 -9.15
N THR A 403 -32.22 -26.68 -9.75
CA THR A 403 -32.51 -26.73 -11.19
C THR A 403 -31.42 -26.08 -12.05
N GLU A 404 -30.59 -25.21 -11.48
CA GLU A 404 -29.45 -24.56 -12.15
C GLU A 404 -28.43 -25.58 -12.68
N VAL A 405 -28.28 -26.73 -12.02
CA VAL A 405 -27.31 -27.78 -12.44
C VAL A 405 -27.75 -28.42 -13.76
N THR A 406 -29.05 -28.59 -13.97
CA THR A 406 -29.60 -29.07 -15.24
C THR A 406 -29.46 -28.04 -16.36
N GLU A 407 -29.56 -26.74 -16.04
CA GLU A 407 -29.34 -25.66 -17.02
C GLU A 407 -27.87 -25.61 -17.45
N TRP A 408 -26.93 -25.69 -16.51
CA TRP A 408 -25.50 -25.78 -16.84
C TRP A 408 -25.17 -27.02 -17.67
N LEU A 409 -25.78 -28.18 -17.40
CA LEU A 409 -25.57 -29.36 -18.24
C LEU A 409 -26.00 -29.10 -19.69
N ARG A 410 -27.14 -28.41 -19.88
CA ARG A 410 -27.60 -28.03 -21.22
C ARG A 410 -26.66 -27.04 -21.88
N GLU A 411 -26.24 -26.00 -21.16
CA GLU A 411 -25.35 -24.97 -21.68
C GLU A 411 -23.97 -25.54 -22.04
N LEU A 412 -23.34 -26.29 -21.13
CA LEU A 412 -21.99 -26.84 -21.30
C LEU A 412 -21.92 -27.90 -22.41
N HIS A 413 -23.01 -28.64 -22.64
CA HIS A 413 -23.10 -29.65 -23.70
C HIS A 413 -23.88 -29.20 -24.93
N GLN A 414 -24.31 -27.93 -24.97
CA GLN A 414 -25.13 -27.37 -26.06
C GLN A 414 -26.36 -28.24 -26.40
N LEU A 415 -27.09 -28.67 -25.36
CA LEU A 415 -28.30 -29.48 -25.49
C LEU A 415 -29.53 -28.57 -25.58
N ASP A 416 -30.38 -28.81 -26.56
CA ASP A 416 -31.67 -28.13 -26.67
C ASP A 416 -32.60 -28.51 -25.51
N ALA A 417 -33.47 -27.58 -25.10
CA ALA A 417 -34.58 -27.95 -24.24
C ALA A 417 -35.44 -28.96 -25.00
N LEU A 418 -35.59 -30.17 -24.48
CA LEU A 418 -36.56 -31.12 -25.01
C LEU A 418 -37.94 -30.47 -24.92
N ASP A 419 -38.50 -30.08 -26.08
CA ASP A 419 -39.91 -29.77 -26.18
C ASP A 419 -40.68 -30.95 -25.58
N ALA A 420 -41.58 -30.64 -24.65
CA ALA A 420 -42.21 -31.60 -23.75
C ALA A 420 -43.16 -32.61 -24.42
N ASP A 421 -42.98 -32.93 -25.70
CA ASP A 421 -43.96 -33.66 -26.51
C ASP A 421 -43.44 -34.93 -27.22
N THR A 422 -42.28 -35.45 -26.82
CA THR A 422 -41.91 -36.82 -27.20
C THR A 422 -41.76 -37.72 -25.97
N THR A 423 -42.88 -38.32 -25.58
CA THR A 423 -42.92 -39.51 -24.72
C THR A 423 -42.11 -40.64 -25.35
N THR A 424 -40.89 -40.87 -24.89
CA THR A 424 -40.22 -42.17 -25.00
C THR A 424 -39.99 -42.73 -23.61
N THR A 425 -40.63 -43.88 -23.40
CA THR A 425 -40.73 -44.68 -22.18
C THR A 425 -39.36 -45.00 -21.57
N PRO A 426 -39.22 -45.01 -20.23
CA PRO A 426 -37.95 -45.28 -19.57
C PRO A 426 -37.64 -46.78 -19.58
N GLU A 427 -36.84 -47.25 -20.55
CA GLU A 427 -36.12 -48.51 -20.40
C GLU A 427 -34.63 -48.26 -20.12
N LYS A 428 -34.29 -48.46 -18.85
CA LYS A 428 -32.97 -48.81 -18.29
C LYS A 428 -31.76 -47.99 -18.77
N LEU A 429 -31.41 -46.99 -17.95
CA LEU A 429 -30.04 -46.48 -17.77
C LEU A 429 -29.74 -46.24 -16.28
#